data_AF-A0A5C8IZQ7-F1
#
_entry.id   AF-A0A5C8IZQ7-F1
#
_cell.length_a   1.000
_cell.length_b   1.000
_cell.length_c   1.000
_cell.angle_alpha   90.00
_cell.angle_beta   90.00
_cell.angle_gamma   90.00
#
_symmetry.space_group_name_H-M   'P 1'
#
loop_
_entity.id
_entity.type
_entity.pdbx_description
1 polymer ?
#
loop_
_entity_poly.entity_id
_entity_poly.type
_entity_poly.pdbx_seq_one_letter_code
_entity_poly.pdbx_strand_id
1 'polypeptide(L)'
;MNNTPLTNFDINSRESVAAFFKFIIEDLDLNFHPDTPFTDYTCLVTDRPTFTIEAAVHYDILMDDCFMWCDFHREDIYEIAMEALTTSKQ
;
A
#
# COMPACT_ATOMS: atom_id res chain seq x y z
N MET A 1 10.56 -16.89 8.99
CA MET A 1 9.91 -15.62 9.39
C MET A 1 10.67 -14.56 8.64
N ASN A 2 10.11 -14.08 7.54
CA ASN A 2 10.83 -13.20 6.63
C ASN A 2 10.76 -11.79 7.21
N ASN A 3 11.89 -11.31 7.74
CA ASN A 3 12.07 -9.91 8.10
C ASN A 3 12.24 -9.12 6.81
N THR A 4 11.15 -8.85 6.10
CA THR A 4 11.16 -7.80 5.09
C THR A 4 11.33 -6.48 5.84
N PRO A 5 12.40 -5.70 5.61
CA PRO A 5 12.58 -4.43 6.28
C PRO A 5 11.39 -3.51 5.97
N LEU A 6 10.87 -2.84 7.00
CA LEU A 6 9.79 -1.86 6.82
C LEU A 6 10.30 -0.71 5.95
N THR A 7 9.65 -0.49 4.82
CA THR A 7 9.91 0.64 3.94
C THR A 7 9.11 1.84 4.44
N ASN A 8 9.79 2.96 4.65
CA ASN A 8 9.15 4.21 5.07
C ASN A 8 8.84 5.06 3.84
N PHE A 9 7.73 5.79 3.88
CA PHE A 9 7.34 6.78 2.89
C PHE A 9 6.97 8.08 3.59
N ASP A 10 7.44 9.20 3.06
CA ASP A 10 7.00 10.53 3.49
C ASP A 10 5.86 10.98 2.56
N ILE A 11 4.61 10.82 3.01
CA ILE A 11 3.42 11.15 2.21
C ILE A 11 3.17 12.67 2.24
N ASN A 12 3.67 13.38 1.23
CA ASN A 12 3.57 14.84 1.14
C ASN A 12 3.23 15.36 -0.26
N SER A 13 3.09 14.48 -1.25
CA SER A 13 2.70 14.81 -2.61
C SER A 13 1.93 13.67 -3.29
N ARG A 14 1.27 13.95 -4.42
CA ARG A 14 0.59 12.92 -5.23
C ARG A 14 1.58 11.85 -5.70
N GLU A 15 2.82 12.23 -6.01
CA GLU A 15 3.89 11.32 -6.41
C GLU A 15 4.31 10.41 -5.27
N SER A 16 4.34 10.89 -4.02
CA SER A 16 4.65 10.04 -2.85
C SER A 16 3.55 9.01 -2.57
N VAL A 17 2.27 9.39 -2.75
CA VAL A 17 1.13 8.46 -2.68
C VAL A 17 1.27 7.40 -3.78
N ALA A 18 1.50 7.82 -5.03
CA ALA A 18 1.70 6.90 -6.14
C ALA A 18 2.92 5.98 -5.95
N ALA A 19 4.01 6.48 -5.38
CA ALA A 19 5.20 5.69 -5.08
C ALA A 19 4.92 4.60 -4.03
N PHE A 20 4.13 4.91 -2.99
CA PHE A 20 3.69 3.93 -2.01
C PHE A 20 2.83 2.84 -2.66
N PHE A 21 1.87 3.22 -3.52
CA PHE A 21 1.04 2.24 -4.24
C PHE A 21 1.83 1.35 -5.19
N LYS A 22 2.82 1.91 -5.90
CA LYS A 22 3.73 1.12 -6.73
C LYS A 22 4.55 0.15 -5.91
N PHE A 23 5.05 0.55 -4.75
CA PHE A 23 5.74 -0.35 -3.83
C PHE A 23 4.84 -1.51 -3.37
N ILE A 24 3.57 -1.24 -3.04
CA ILE A 24 2.61 -2.30 -2.70
C ILE A 24 2.43 -3.29 -3.86
N ILE A 25 2.33 -2.80 -5.11
CA ILE A 25 2.09 -3.64 -6.28
C ILE A 25 3.33 -4.42 -6.70
N GLU A 26 4.49 -3.76 -6.78
CA GLU A 26 5.69 -4.28 -7.43
C GLU A 26 6.63 -4.99 -6.43
N ASP A 27 6.86 -4.38 -5.27
CA ASP A 27 7.79 -4.91 -4.27
C ASP A 27 7.11 -5.89 -3.31
N LEU A 28 5.86 -5.61 -2.90
CA LEU A 28 5.07 -6.52 -2.05
C LEU A 28 4.27 -7.56 -2.86
N ASP A 29 4.24 -7.45 -4.19
CA ASP A 29 3.46 -8.30 -5.11
C ASP A 29 1.99 -8.45 -4.67
N LEU A 30 1.38 -7.33 -4.27
CA LEU A 30 0.03 -7.31 -3.70
C LEU A 30 -0.98 -6.72 -4.67
N ASN A 31 -2.02 -7.49 -5.00
CA ASN A 31 -3.22 -6.95 -5.63
C ASN A 31 -4.09 -6.28 -4.55
N PHE A 32 -3.78 -5.03 -4.24
CA PHE A 32 -4.35 -4.33 -3.09
C PHE A 32 -5.63 -3.55 -3.43
N HIS A 33 -6.38 -3.20 -2.38
CA HIS A 33 -7.44 -2.20 -2.42
C HIS A 33 -7.20 -1.20 -1.27
N PRO A 34 -7.34 0.14 -1.48
CA PRO A 34 -7.07 1.13 -0.44
C PRO A 34 -7.85 0.91 0.87
N ASP A 35 -9.11 0.47 0.78
CA ASP A 35 -9.94 0.20 1.98
C ASP A 35 -9.67 -1.15 2.67
N THR A 36 -8.81 -2.00 2.12
CA THR A 36 -8.57 -3.33 2.70
C THR A 36 -7.40 -3.26 3.68
N PRO A 37 -7.62 -3.53 4.99
CA PRO A 37 -6.55 -3.55 5.98
C PRO A 37 -5.44 -4.53 5.61
N PHE A 38 -4.19 -4.19 5.91
CA PHE A 38 -3.05 -5.06 5.60
C PHE A 38 -3.09 -6.39 6.37
N THR A 39 -3.79 -6.45 7.50
CA THR A 39 -4.02 -7.69 8.27
C THR A 39 -4.86 -8.72 7.55
N ASP A 40 -5.66 -8.32 6.56
CA ASP A 40 -6.63 -9.19 5.89
C ASP A 40 -6.01 -9.96 4.73
N TYR A 41 -4.79 -9.58 4.29
CA TYR A 41 -4.08 -10.30 3.24
C TYR A 41 -3.48 -11.60 3.75
N THR A 42 -3.80 -12.68 3.04
CA THR A 42 -3.32 -14.04 3.32
C THR A 42 -2.52 -14.55 2.12
N CYS A 43 -1.35 -15.13 2.39
CA CYS A 43 -0.52 -15.77 1.37
C CYS A 43 -1.17 -17.08 0.91
N LEU A 44 -1.66 -17.14 -0.33
CA LEU A 44 -2.36 -18.30 -0.90
C LEU A 44 -1.54 -19.60 -0.88
N VAL A 45 -0.21 -19.52 -0.88
CA VAL A 45 0.68 -20.70 -0.86
C VAL A 45 0.78 -21.30 0.54
N THR A 46 0.77 -20.45 1.57
CA THR A 46 1.04 -20.88 2.96
C THR A 46 -0.18 -20.88 3.87
N ASP A 47 -1.28 -20.28 3.41
CA ASP A 47 -2.51 -20.06 4.18
C ASP A 47 -2.25 -19.33 5.51
N ARG A 48 -1.29 -18.39 5.48
CA ARG A 48 -0.87 -17.58 6.62
C ARG A 48 -0.94 -16.10 6.26
N PRO A 49 -1.05 -15.20 7.25
CA PRO A 49 -0.99 -13.76 7.01
C PRO A 49 0.22 -13.39 6.15
N THR A 50 0.00 -12.53 5.15
CA THR A 50 1.07 -12.03 4.28
C THR A 50 2.07 -11.20 5.08
N PHE A 51 1.58 -10.45 6.07
CA PHE A 51 2.36 -9.54 6.89
C PHE A 51 2.43 -9.99 8.35
N THR A 52 3.49 -9.62 9.05
CA THR A 52 3.48 -9.60 10.51
C THR A 52 2.52 -8.50 10.99
N ILE A 53 2.05 -8.59 12.23
CA ILE A 53 1.19 -7.54 12.83
C ILE A 53 1.88 -6.17 12.77
N GLU A 54 3.19 -6.13 13.05
CA GLU A 54 3.98 -4.90 13.00
C GLU A 54 4.03 -4.31 11.58
N ALA A 55 4.24 -5.13 10.56
CA ALA A 55 4.28 -4.67 9.18
C ALA A 55 2.90 -4.23 8.67
N ALA A 56 1.83 -4.95 9.05
CA ALA A 56 0.47 -4.57 8.70
C ALA A 56 0.12 -3.20 9.27
N VAL A 57 0.34 -2.99 10.57
CA VAL A 57 0.10 -1.70 11.24
C VAL A 57 0.92 -0.58 10.62
N HIS A 58 2.18 -0.84 10.28
CA HIS A 58 3.04 0.14 9.61
C HIS A 58 2.46 0.59 8.25
N TYR A 59 2.02 -0.35 7.41
CA TYR A 59 1.46 -0.02 6.10
C TYR A 59 0.04 0.53 6.18
N ASP A 60 -0.76 0.13 7.17
CA ASP A 60 -2.07 0.75 7.45
C ASP A 60 -1.89 2.24 7.81
N ILE A 61 -0.89 2.60 8.63
CA ILE A 61 -0.58 4.01 8.96
C ILE A 61 -0.19 4.80 7.69
N LEU A 62 0.64 4.23 6.82
CA LEU A 62 1.00 4.89 5.56
C LEU A 62 -0.19 5.04 4.60
N MET A 63 -1.13 4.08 4.63
CA MET A 63 -2.39 4.19 3.87
C MET A 63 -3.28 5.28 4.44
N ASP A 64 -3.40 5.39 5.77
CA ASP A 64 -4.13 6.48 6.43
C ASP A 64 -3.52 7.84 6.07
N ASP A 65 -2.20 7.97 6.04
CA ASP A 65 -1.50 9.19 5.58
C ASP A 65 -1.84 9.52 4.11
N CYS A 66 -1.97 8.51 3.25
CA CYS A 66 -2.43 8.69 1.86
C CYS A 66 -3.88 9.20 1.80
N PHE A 67 -4.80 8.62 2.58
CA PHE A 67 -6.18 9.10 2.67
C PHE A 67 -6.26 10.54 3.16
N MET A 68 -5.53 10.88 4.23
CA MET A 68 -5.50 12.23 4.78
C MET A 68 -4.95 13.24 3.76
N TRP A 69 -3.86 12.89 3.07
CA TRP A 69 -3.28 13.77 2.06
C TRP A 69 -4.23 13.98 0.88
N CYS A 70 -4.84 12.90 0.37
CA CYS A 70 -5.80 12.96 -0.74
C CYS A 70 -7.05 13.79 -0.38
N ASP A 71 -7.64 13.59 0.81
CA ASP A 71 -8.80 14.37 1.27
C ASP A 71 -8.47 15.87 1.34
N PHE A 72 -7.32 16.22 1.92
CA PHE A 72 -6.89 17.61 2.03
C PHE A 72 -6.69 18.28 0.66
N HIS A 73 -6.13 17.56 -0.31
CA HIS A 73 -5.83 18.08 -1.65
C HIS A 73 -6.96 17.88 -2.67
N ARG A 74 -8.08 17.25 -2.27
CA ARG A 74 -9.21 16.87 -3.14
C ARG A 74 -8.79 15.96 -4.31
N GLU A 75 -7.87 15.06 -4.04
CA GLU A 75 -7.43 14.02 -4.98
C GLU A 75 -8.23 12.74 -4.72
N ASP A 76 -8.52 11.98 -5.78
CA ASP A 76 -9.19 10.69 -5.66
C ASP A 76 -8.15 9.57 -5.47
N ILE A 77 -8.10 9.02 -4.26
CA ILE A 77 -7.16 7.94 -3.92
C ILE A 77 -7.36 6.69 -4.79
N TYR A 78 -8.60 6.41 -5.22
CA TYR A 78 -8.91 5.26 -6.06
C TYR A 78 -8.44 5.47 -7.50
N GLU A 79 -8.49 6.72 -7.98
CA GLU A 79 -7.92 7.10 -9.28
C GLU A 79 -6.40 6.88 -9.27
N ILE A 80 -5.69 7.35 -8.23
CA ILE A 80 -4.24 7.18 -8.09
C ILE A 80 -3.88 5.68 -7.97
N ALA A 81 -4.65 4.90 -7.20
CA ALA A 81 -4.45 3.45 -7.09
C ALA A 81 -4.65 2.75 -8.45
N MET A 82 -5.65 3.15 -9.24
CA MET A 82 -5.90 2.60 -10.57
C MET A 82 -4.81 2.99 -11.57
N GLU A 83 -4.31 4.23 -11.53
CA GLU A 83 -3.15 4.67 -12.30
C GLU A 83 -1.90 3.84 -11.98
N ALA A 84 -1.64 3.57 -10.69
CA ALA A 84 -0.54 2.72 -10.27
C ALA A 84 -0.70 1.30 -10.83
N LEU A 85 -1.87 0.67 -10.67
CA LEU A 85 -2.16 -0.67 -11.19
C LEU A 85 -1.99 -0.77 -12.72
N THR A 86 -2.39 0.25 -13.45
CA THR A 86 -2.30 0.28 -14.93
C THR A 86 -0.90 0.59 -15.45
N THR A 87 -0.06 1.28 -14.66
CA THR A 87 1.33 1.59 -15.03
C THR A 87 2.34 0.53 -14.58
N SER A 88 2.01 -0.28 -13.56
CA SER A 88 2.93 -1.25 -12.93
C SER A 88 3.07 -2.62 -13.61
N LYS A 89 2.66 -2.82 -14.87
CA LYS A 89 2.83 -4.10 -15.60
C LYS A 89 3.09 -3.92 -17.11
N GLN A 90 4.04 -3.06 -17.47
CA GLN A 90 4.66 -3.03 -18.82
C GLN A 90 6.10 -3.49 -18.80
#